data_AF-A0A941FPZ6-F1
#
_entry.id   AF-A0A941FPZ6-F1
#
_cell.length_a   1.000
_cell.length_b   1.000
_cell.length_c   1.000
_cell.angle_alpha   90.00
_cell.angle_beta   90.00
_cell.angle_gamma   90.00
#
_symmetry.space_group_name_H-M   'P 1'
#
loop_
_entity.id
_entity.type
_entity.pdbx_description
1 polymer ?
#
loop_
_entity_poly.entity_id
_entity_poly.type
_entity_poly.pdbx_seq_one_letter_code
_entity_poly.pdbx_strand_id
1 'polypeptide(L)' 'MIGGSNRHLLAIDYALKPLISILKGEPLQGIYFVDKEIDKQNPENPINDLHLIDRVQSQVQEFVEKRYS' A
#
# COMPACT_ATOMS: atom_id res chain seq x y z
N MET A 1 -1.58 2.15 -3.20
CA MET A 1 -1.63 3.10 -4.33
C MET A 1 -0.66 2.62 -5.40
N ILE A 2 -0.92 2.86 -6.69
CA ILE A 2 -0.04 2.47 -7.80
C ILE A 2 0.25 3.70 -8.65
N GLY A 3 1.48 3.85 -9.17
CA GLY A 3 1.77 4.87 -10.18
C GLY A 3 2.97 4.53 -11.07
N GLY A 4 3.19 5.31 -12.12
CA GLY A 4 4.22 5.01 -13.13
C GLY A 4 5.68 5.24 -12.66
N SER A 5 5.90 5.90 -11.52
CA SER A 5 7.22 6.11 -10.93
C SER A 5 7.13 6.44 -9.44
N ASN A 6 8.26 6.50 -8.75
CA ASN A 6 8.35 6.92 -7.34
C ASN A 6 8.09 8.41 -7.10
N ARG A 7 7.93 9.23 -8.16
CA ARG A 7 7.72 10.68 -8.01
C ARG A 7 6.42 11.05 -7.29
N HIS A 8 5.42 10.16 -7.32
CA HIS A 8 4.15 10.35 -6.61
C HIS A 8 4.06 9.56 -5.30
N LEU A 9 5.17 9.02 -4.80
CA LEU A 9 5.20 8.29 -3.53
C LEU A 9 4.59 9.11 -2.37
N LEU A 10 4.91 10.41 -2.34
CA LEU A 10 4.41 11.35 -1.34
C LEU A 10 2.89 11.62 -1.42
N ALA A 11 2.20 11.19 -2.48
CA ALA A 11 0.75 11.30 -2.57
C ALA A 11 0.03 10.48 -1.48
N ILE A 12 0.69 9.44 -0.94
CA ILE A 12 0.17 8.72 0.21
C ILE A 12 0.10 9.66 1.43
N ASP A 13 1.22 10.29 1.78
CA ASP A 13 1.33 11.08 3.01
C ASP A 13 0.63 12.44 2.93
N TYR A 14 0.58 13.05 1.75
CA TYR A 14 0.06 14.41 1.59
C TYR A 14 -1.34 14.50 0.97
N ALA A 15 -1.89 13.40 0.46
CA ALA A 15 -3.26 13.40 -0.08
C ALA A 15 -4.12 12.30 0.55
N LEU A 16 -3.71 11.03 0.46
CA LEU A 16 -4.56 9.92 0.89
C LEU A 16 -4.71 9.84 2.42
N LYS A 17 -3.60 9.89 3.18
CA LYS A 17 -3.64 9.85 4.65
C LYS A 17 -4.44 11.02 5.23
N PRO A 18 -4.23 12.28 4.81
CA PRO A 18 -5.05 13.40 5.27
C PRO A 18 -6.54 13.20 5.01
N LEU A 19 -6.92 12.68 3.84
CA LEU A 19 -8.31 12.40 3.51
C LEU A 19 -8.94 11.35 4.46
N ILE A 20 -8.23 10.25 4.73
CA ILE A 20 -8.70 9.22 5.67
C ILE A 20 -8.87 9.80 7.07
N SER A 21 -7.91 10.60 7.54
CA SER A 21 -7.98 11.25 8.86
C SER A 21 -9.15 12.23 8.98
N ILE A 22 -9.46 12.99 7.93
CA ILE A 22 -10.64 13.89 7.89
C ILE A 22 -11.94 13.09 8.04
N LEU A 23 -12.00 11.90 7.47
CA LEU A 23 -13.14 10.99 7.61
C LEU A 23 -13.15 10.24 8.95
N LYS A 24 -12.33 10.65 9.92
CA LYS A 24 -12.15 10.03 11.24
C LYS A 24 -11.60 8.60 11.19
N GLY A 25 -10.96 8.23 10.08
CA GLY A 25 -10.22 6.97 9.98
C GLY A 25 -8.81 7.11 10.56
N GLU A 26 -8.22 5.98 10.92
CA GLU A 26 -6.82 5.89 11.33
C GLU A 26 -6.00 5.30 10.18
N PRO A 27 -5.28 6.12 9.40
CA PRO A 27 -4.49 5.61 8.29
C PRO A 27 -3.33 4.74 8.77
N LEU A 28 -3.07 3.63 8.06
CA LEU A 28 -1.85 2.83 8.20
C LEU A 28 -0.66 3.51 7.51
N GLN A 29 0.54 2.93 7.63
CA GLN A 29 1.73 3.43 6.93
C GLN A 29 1.52 3.52 5.40
N GLY A 30 0.85 2.52 4.82
CA GLY A 30 0.46 2.51 3.42
C GLY A 30 1.56 2.00 2.49
N ILE A 31 1.12 1.48 1.33
CA ILE A 31 2.01 0.89 0.32
C ILE A 31 1.81 1.59 -1.01
N TYR A 32 2.94 1.94 -1.63
CA TYR A 32 3.02 2.45 -2.99
C TYR A 32 3.76 1.44 -3.85
N PHE A 33 3.17 1.11 -4.99
CA PHE A 33 3.80 0.31 -6.03
C PHE A 33 4.10 1.17 -7.25
N VAL A 34 5.24 0.91 -7.87
CA VAL A 34 5.47 1.34 -9.25
C VAL A 34 4.80 0.33 -10.17
N ASP A 35 4.11 0.79 -11.23
CA ASP A 35 3.32 -0.06 -12.12
C ASP A 35 4.10 -1.28 -12.67
N LYS A 36 5.41 -1.10 -12.91
CA LYS A 36 6.33 -2.16 -13.39
C LYS A 36 6.60 -3.28 -12.37
N GLU A 37 6.27 -3.07 -11.09
CA GLU A 37 6.45 -4.05 -10.01
C GLU A 37 5.26 -5.01 -9.92
N ILE A 38 4.20 -4.77 -10.70
CA ILE A 38 2.98 -5.57 -10.73
C ILE A 38 2.90 -6.30 -12.06
N ASP A 39 3.00 -7.63 -12.02
CA ASP A 39 2.74 -8.51 -13.15
C ASP A 39 1.23 -8.68 -13.37
N LYS A 40 0.71 -7.92 -14.32
CA LYS A 40 -0.71 -7.94 -14.69
C LYS A 40 -1.12 -9.19 -15.49
N GLN A 41 -0.15 -9.99 -15.97
CA GLN A 41 -0.41 -11.23 -16.70
C GLN A 41 -0.53 -12.44 -15.78
N ASN A 42 -0.04 -12.33 -14.54
CA ASN A 42 -0.15 -13.35 -13.50
C ASN A 42 -0.98 -12.85 -12.31
N PRO A 43 -2.32 -12.81 -12.42
CA PRO A 43 -3.18 -12.25 -11.37
C PRO A 43 -3.16 -13.05 -10.06
N GLU A 44 -2.82 -14.33 -10.08
CA GLU A 44 -2.69 -15.17 -8.88
C GLU A 44 -1.46 -14.78 -8.05
N ASN A 45 -0.36 -14.38 -8.71
CA ASN A 45 0.87 -13.94 -8.05
C ASN A 45 1.41 -12.69 -8.75
N PRO A 46 0.78 -11.52 -8.54
CA PRO A 46 1.07 -10.31 -9.31
C PRO A 46 2.33 -9.58 -8.82
N ILE A 47 2.94 -9.98 -7.70
CA ILE A 47 4.15 -9.37 -7.16
C ILE A 47 5.23 -10.45 -7.11
N ASN A 48 6.30 -10.28 -7.87
CA ASN A 48 7.41 -11.25 -7.93
C ASN A 48 8.57 -10.91 -6.98
N ASP A 49 8.61 -9.69 -6.44
CA ASP A 49 9.62 -9.25 -5.50
C ASP A 49 9.22 -9.64 -4.06
N LEU A 50 10.03 -10.52 -3.46
CA LEU A 50 9.82 -11.01 -2.10
C LEU A 50 9.83 -9.89 -1.05
N HIS A 51 10.64 -8.84 -1.21
CA HIS A 51 10.66 -7.72 -0.28
C HIS A 51 9.36 -6.91 -0.33
N LEU A 52 8.75 -6.78 -1.52
CA LEU A 52 7.44 -6.14 -1.67
C LEU A 52 6.35 -7.01 -1.05
N ILE A 53 6.43 -8.33 -1.21
CA ILE A 53 5.51 -9.28 -0.57
C ILE A 53 5.59 -9.15 0.96
N ASP A 54 6.79 -9.18 1.55
CA ASP A 54 6.99 -9.05 3.00
C ASP A 54 6.39 -7.74 3.52
N ARG A 55 6.60 -6.65 2.78
CA ARG A 55 6.02 -5.33 3.11
C ARG A 55 4.49 -5.36 3.07
N VAL A 56 3.89 -6.00 2.06
CA VAL A 56 2.43 -6.17 1.98
C VAL A 56 1.91 -6.97 3.16
N GLN A 57 2.54 -8.10 3.46
CA GLN A 57 2.12 -8.95 4.57
C GLN A 57 2.19 -8.22 5.91
N SER A 58 3.26 -7.46 6.17
CA SER A 58 3.39 -6.67 7.41
C SER A 58 2.25 -5.64 7.58
N GLN A 59 1.84 -4.98 6.50
CA GLN A 59 0.77 -3.99 6.52
C GLN A 59 -0.63 -4.60 6.59
N VAL A 60 -0.84 -5.76 5.97
CA VAL A 60 -2.08 -6.53 6.13
C VAL A 60 -2.20 -7.02 7.57
N GLN A 61 -1.10 -7.49 8.17
CA GLN A 61 -1.09 -7.91 9.57
C GLN A 61 -1.44 -6.74 10.50
N GLU A 62 -0.80 -5.58 10.32
CA GLU A 62 -1.13 -4.35 11.08
C GLU A 62 -2.62 -3.96 10.91
N PHE A 63 -3.15 -4.05 9.70
CA PHE A 63 -4.57 -3.76 9.43
C PHE A 63 -5.51 -4.68 10.20
N VAL A 64 -5.21 -5.98 10.20
CA VAL A 64 -6.01 -7.00 10.91
C VAL A 64 -5.91 -6.79 12.41
N GLU A 65 -4.72 -6.52 12.96
CA GLU A 65 -4.56 -6.30 14.39
C GLU A 65 -5.32 -5.07 14.89
N LYS A 66 -5.26 -3.94 14.17
CA LYS A 66 -6.04 -2.74 14.50
C LYS A 66 -7.56 -2.95 14.43
N ARG A 67 -8.03 -3.91 13.65
CA ARG A 67 -9.48 -4.25 13.57
C ARG A 67 -10.02 -4.84 14.87
N TYR A 68 -9.14 -5.44 15.69
CA TYR A 68 -9.48 -6.17 16.91
C TYR A 68 -8.96 -5.51 18.21
N SER A 69 -8.27 -4.36 18.11
CA SER A 69 -7.88 -3.51 19.24
C SER A 69 -8.99 -2.51 19.60
#